data_AF-A0A3D0SNL8-F1
#
_entry.id   AF-A0A3D0SNL8-F1
#
_cell.length_a   1.000
_cell.length_b   1.000
_cell.length_c   1.000
_cell.angle_alpha   90.00
_cell.angle_beta   90.00
_cell.angle_gamma   90.00
#
_symmetry.space_group_name_H-M   'P 1'
#
loop_
_entity.id
_entity.type
_entity.pdbx_description
1 polymer ?
#
loop_
_entity_poly.entity_id
_entity_poly.type
_entity_poly.pdbx_seq_one_letter_code
_entity_poly.pdbx_strand_id
1 'polypeptide(L)'
;MDARANSSYLATLLDHANSLGLADQREWLALLHYRPAVDGTGVVSDADDSRFFLTPTGKTNPHAELAATLRAFFNTDPVGGDPQPAQCAFIARYRWLKAALDFDDQRLPPQPCERFRHWFHELNAESVTLVFASAYLNNPAS
;
A
#
# COMPACT_ATOMS: atom_id res chain seq x y z
N MET A 1 -10.71 6.98 22.83
CA MET A 1 -11.16 7.30 21.46
C MET A 1 -12.52 6.67 21.25
N ASP A 2 -13.47 7.42 20.70
CA ASP A 2 -14.86 6.99 20.59
C ASP A 2 -15.03 6.10 19.34
N ALA A 3 -15.27 4.79 19.54
CA ALA A 3 -15.36 3.81 18.47
C ALA A 3 -16.42 4.17 17.41
N ARG A 4 -17.48 4.89 17.82
CA ARG A 4 -18.52 5.38 16.91
C ARG A 4 -18.01 6.47 15.95
N ALA A 5 -17.17 7.38 16.46
CA ALA A 5 -16.58 8.45 15.64
C ALA A 5 -15.54 7.91 14.64
N ASN A 6 -14.80 6.86 15.01
CA ASN A 6 -13.90 6.16 14.11
C ASN A 6 -14.66 5.45 12.99
N SER A 7 -15.75 4.75 13.34
CA SER A 7 -16.60 4.05 12.36
C SER A 7 -17.22 5.00 11.33
N SER A 8 -17.73 6.16 11.78
CA SER A 8 -18.28 7.16 10.86
C SER A 8 -17.21 7.78 9.97
N TYR A 9 -16.00 8.04 10.49
CA TYR A 9 -14.91 8.59 9.68
C TYR A 9 -14.46 7.61 8.61
N LEU A 10 -14.23 6.36 9.00
CA LEU A 10 -13.86 5.29 8.09
C LEU A 10 -14.90 5.13 6.96
N ALA A 11 -16.19 5.20 7.27
CA ALA A 11 -17.24 5.17 6.26
C ALA A 11 -17.10 6.32 5.25
N THR A 12 -16.89 7.55 5.73
CA THR A 12 -16.63 8.72 4.86
C THR A 12 -15.39 8.51 3.97
N LEU A 13 -14.30 7.98 4.51
CA LEU A 13 -13.08 7.70 3.73
C LEU A 13 -13.31 6.63 2.66
N LEU A 14 -14.06 5.57 2.98
CA LEU A 14 -14.42 4.52 2.03
C LEU A 14 -15.28 5.07 0.89
N ASP A 15 -16.30 5.87 1.21
CA ASP A 15 -17.19 6.49 0.22
C ASP A 15 -16.41 7.46 -0.68
N HIS A 16 -15.53 8.27 -0.10
CA HIS A 16 -14.68 9.19 -0.86
C HIS A 16 -13.72 8.42 -1.79
N ALA A 17 -13.07 7.37 -1.28
CA ALA A 17 -12.18 6.53 -2.08
C ALA A 17 -12.89 5.89 -3.28
N ASN A 18 -14.13 5.41 -3.07
CA ASN A 18 -14.97 4.87 -4.13
C ASN A 18 -15.34 5.93 -5.16
N SER A 19 -15.74 7.14 -4.71
CA SER A 19 -16.11 8.24 -5.60
C SER A 19 -14.95 8.72 -6.48
N LEU A 20 -13.72 8.63 -5.98
CA LEU A 20 -12.49 8.97 -6.69
C LEU A 20 -11.95 7.82 -7.55
N GLY A 21 -12.56 6.63 -7.48
CA GLY A 21 -12.09 5.43 -8.18
C GLY A 21 -10.66 5.02 -7.77
N LEU A 22 -10.27 5.25 -6.51
CA LEU A 22 -8.88 5.05 -6.06
C LEU A 22 -8.35 3.64 -6.28
N ALA A 23 -9.23 2.63 -6.20
CA ALA A 23 -8.86 1.23 -6.37
C ALA A 23 -8.45 0.87 -7.82
N ASP A 24 -8.83 1.70 -8.80
CA ASP A 24 -8.50 1.50 -10.21
C ASP A 24 -7.35 2.41 -10.68
N GLN A 25 -6.86 3.31 -9.81
CA GLN A 25 -5.78 4.23 -10.15
C GLN A 25 -4.44 3.50 -10.28
N ARG A 26 -3.63 3.94 -11.25
CA ARG A 26 -2.35 3.32 -11.59
C ARG A 26 -1.41 3.24 -10.38
N GLU A 27 -1.39 4.26 -9.55
CA GLU A 27 -0.57 4.37 -8.34
C GLU A 27 -0.95 3.29 -7.33
N TRP A 28 -2.25 3.11 -7.06
CA TRP A 28 -2.73 2.03 -6.19
C TRP A 28 -2.36 0.67 -6.75
N LEU A 29 -2.57 0.47 -8.05
CA LEU A 29 -2.25 -0.79 -8.70
C LEU A 29 -0.75 -1.11 -8.63
N ALA A 30 0.10 -0.09 -8.79
CA ALA A 30 1.54 -0.22 -8.69
C ALA A 30 2.01 -0.53 -7.26
N LEU A 31 1.43 0.12 -6.24
CA LEU A 31 1.72 -0.16 -4.82
C LEU A 31 1.40 -1.61 -4.41
N LEU A 32 0.49 -2.25 -5.13
CA LEU A 32 0.09 -3.65 -4.93
C LEU A 32 0.71 -4.62 -5.92
N HIS A 33 1.60 -4.14 -6.81
CA HIS A 33 2.22 -4.96 -7.86
C HIS A 33 1.20 -5.69 -8.75
N TYR A 34 0.06 -5.06 -9.03
CA TYR A 34 -0.92 -5.63 -9.94
C TYR A 34 -0.47 -5.52 -11.39
N ARG A 35 -0.75 -6.58 -12.14
CA ARG A 35 -0.69 -6.61 -13.60
C ARG A 35 -2.00 -7.17 -14.16
N PRO A 36 -2.31 -6.93 -15.44
CA PRO A 36 -3.42 -7.60 -16.10
C PRO A 36 -3.29 -9.12 -15.96
N ALA A 37 -4.41 -9.79 -15.66
CA ALA A 37 -4.47 -11.24 -15.65
C ALA A 37 -4.17 -11.82 -17.04
N VAL A 38 -3.65 -13.04 -17.10
CA VAL A 38 -3.24 -13.69 -18.37
C VAL A 38 -4.44 -13.92 -19.30
N ASP A 39 -5.61 -14.18 -18.73
CA ASP A 39 -6.87 -14.32 -19.47
C ASP A 39 -7.49 -12.98 -19.90
N GLY A 40 -6.83 -11.85 -19.60
CA GLY A 40 -7.32 -10.51 -19.90
C GLY A 40 -8.45 -10.03 -18.98
N THR A 41 -8.84 -10.80 -17.96
CA THR A 41 -9.93 -10.46 -17.06
C THR A 41 -9.42 -9.96 -15.71
N GLY A 42 -9.55 -8.65 -15.47
CA GLY A 42 -9.15 -8.04 -14.21
C GLY A 42 -7.63 -8.01 -14.02
N VAL A 43 -7.21 -8.11 -12.76
CA VAL A 43 -5.81 -7.98 -12.35
C VAL A 43 -5.38 -9.07 -11.38
N VAL A 44 -4.09 -9.36 -11.36
CA VAL A 44 -3.45 -10.26 -10.40
C VAL A 44 -2.15 -9.62 -9.89
N SER A 45 -1.91 -9.72 -8.59
CA SER A 45 -0.69 -9.18 -7.99
C SER A 45 0.45 -10.18 -8.10
N ASP A 46 1.64 -9.69 -8.42
CA ASP A 46 2.88 -10.47 -8.44
C ASP A 46 3.41 -10.77 -7.03
N ALA A 47 2.82 -10.19 -5.97
CA ALA A 47 3.18 -10.55 -4.60
C ALA A 47 2.66 -11.95 -4.24
N ASP A 48 3.56 -12.85 -3.84
CA ASP A 48 3.23 -14.25 -3.52
C ASP A 48 2.99 -14.52 -2.03
N ASP A 49 3.51 -13.66 -1.15
CA ASP A 49 3.28 -13.79 0.29
C ASP A 49 1.85 -13.33 0.63
N SER A 50 1.03 -14.22 1.19
CA SER A 50 -0.34 -13.90 1.60
C SER A 50 -0.40 -12.80 2.66
N ARG A 51 0.66 -12.61 3.46
CA ARG A 51 0.78 -11.54 4.47
C ARG A 51 0.93 -10.15 3.84
N PHE A 52 1.17 -10.06 2.53
CA PHE A 52 1.17 -8.80 1.80
C PHE A 52 -0.24 -8.20 1.66
N PHE A 53 -1.28 -9.05 1.73
CA PHE A 53 -2.67 -8.62 1.58
C PHE A 53 -3.38 -8.57 2.93
N LEU A 54 -4.25 -7.57 3.09
CA LEU A 54 -5.13 -7.42 4.24
C LEU A 54 -6.48 -8.11 4.02
N THR A 55 -6.69 -8.70 2.85
CA THR A 55 -7.85 -9.53 2.51
C THR A 55 -7.45 -10.85 1.86
N PRO A 56 -8.22 -11.94 2.06
CA PRO A 56 -7.98 -13.21 1.36
C PRO A 56 -8.08 -13.10 -0.17
N THR A 57 -8.86 -12.14 -0.67
CA THR A 57 -9.02 -11.87 -2.11
C THR A 57 -8.13 -10.74 -2.61
N GLY A 58 -7.25 -10.19 -1.76
CA GLY A 58 -6.44 -9.02 -2.09
C GLY A 58 -5.50 -9.26 -3.26
N LYS A 59 -5.12 -10.51 -3.57
CA LYS A 59 -4.29 -10.80 -4.75
C LYS A 59 -4.98 -10.51 -6.09
N THR A 60 -6.31 -10.41 -6.12
CA THR A 60 -7.09 -10.20 -7.37
C THR A 60 -8.20 -9.16 -7.25
N ASN A 61 -8.38 -8.55 -6.07
CA ASN A 61 -9.43 -7.56 -5.84
C ASN A 61 -8.85 -6.27 -5.23
N PRO A 62 -8.47 -5.29 -6.08
CA PRO A 62 -7.92 -4.01 -5.63
C PRO A 62 -8.86 -3.22 -4.71
N HIS A 63 -10.17 -3.33 -4.95
CA HIS A 63 -11.22 -2.64 -4.18
C HIS A 63 -11.33 -3.20 -2.77
N ALA A 64 -11.37 -4.52 -2.63
CA ALA A 64 -11.39 -5.19 -1.34
C ALA A 64 -10.13 -4.87 -0.52
N GLU A 65 -8.98 -4.87 -1.18
CA GLU A 65 -7.70 -4.59 -0.53
C GLU A 65 -7.58 -3.13 -0.09
N LEU A 66 -8.08 -2.17 -0.90
CA LEU A 66 -8.12 -0.76 -0.52
C LEU A 66 -8.99 -0.55 0.71
N ALA A 67 -10.19 -1.13 0.69
CA ALA A 67 -11.12 -1.02 1.80
C ALA A 67 -10.55 -1.64 3.09
N ALA A 68 -9.90 -2.80 3.00
CA ALA A 68 -9.24 -3.40 4.16
C ALA A 68 -8.02 -2.62 4.64
N THR A 69 -7.26 -2.02 3.72
CA THR A 69 -6.15 -1.11 4.05
C THR A 69 -6.64 0.08 4.87
N LEU A 70 -7.71 0.75 4.44
CA LEU A 70 -8.31 1.85 5.19
C LEU A 70 -8.80 1.38 6.57
N ARG A 71 -9.50 0.24 6.66
CA ARG A 71 -9.94 -0.31 7.96
C ARG A 71 -8.77 -0.59 8.90
N ALA A 72 -7.70 -1.17 8.38
CA ALA A 72 -6.54 -1.55 9.18
C ALA A 72 -5.79 -0.35 9.75
N PHE A 73 -5.83 0.83 9.10
CA PHE A 73 -5.20 2.05 9.63
C PHE A 73 -5.82 2.58 10.92
N PHE A 74 -7.08 2.22 11.21
CA PHE A 74 -7.77 2.60 12.47
C PHE A 74 -7.44 1.68 13.66
N ASN A 75 -6.70 0.59 13.43
CA ASN A 75 -6.31 -0.38 14.45
C ASN A 75 -4.79 -0.43 14.63
N THR A 76 -4.35 -0.99 15.76
CA THR A 76 -2.92 -1.20 16.06
C THR A 76 -2.51 -2.67 15.98
N ASP A 77 -3.42 -3.54 15.54
CA ASP A 77 -3.15 -4.96 15.37
C ASP A 77 -1.99 -5.17 14.39
N PRO A 78 -1.05 -6.05 14.72
CA PRO A 78 0.14 -6.25 13.90
C PRO A 78 -0.22 -7.03 12.63
N VAL A 79 0.27 -6.54 11.48
CA VAL A 79 0.06 -7.13 10.15
C VAL A 79 1.38 -7.18 9.38
N GLY A 80 1.36 -7.86 8.22
CA GLY A 80 2.53 -7.96 7.34
C GLY A 80 3.50 -9.08 7.71
N GLY A 81 4.50 -9.28 6.85
CA GLY A 81 5.54 -10.29 7.08
C GLY A 81 6.48 -9.95 8.24
N ASP A 82 6.57 -8.67 8.55
CA ASP A 82 7.24 -8.09 9.71
C ASP A 82 6.18 -7.39 10.57
N PRO A 83 5.69 -8.02 11.65
CA PRO A 83 4.45 -7.61 12.31
C PRO A 83 4.53 -6.19 12.91
N GLN A 84 3.73 -5.26 12.39
CA GLN A 84 3.63 -3.86 12.83
C GLN A 84 2.21 -3.32 12.56
N PRO A 85 1.77 -2.19 13.16
CA PRO A 85 0.53 -1.54 12.76
C PRO A 85 0.49 -1.27 11.25
N ALA A 86 -0.68 -1.36 10.64
CA ALA A 86 -0.82 -1.30 9.18
C ALA A 86 -0.24 -0.01 8.55
N GLN A 87 -0.34 1.13 9.25
CA GLN A 87 0.27 2.39 8.80
C GLN A 87 1.79 2.29 8.60
N CYS A 88 2.46 1.41 9.36
CA CYS A 88 3.90 1.20 9.32
C CYS A 88 4.29 0.04 8.40
N ALA A 89 3.57 -1.09 8.50
CA ALA A 89 3.80 -2.25 7.63
C ALA A 89 3.58 -1.90 6.14
N PHE A 90 2.66 -0.99 5.84
CA PHE A 90 2.31 -0.56 4.50
C PHE A 90 2.45 0.96 4.32
N ILE A 91 3.59 1.53 4.73
CA ILE A 91 3.79 2.98 4.79
C ILE A 91 3.57 3.71 3.45
N ALA A 92 3.91 3.08 2.33
CA ALA A 92 3.68 3.66 1.01
C ALA A 92 2.17 3.77 0.71
N ARG A 93 1.39 2.75 1.07
CA ARG A 93 -0.09 2.76 0.97
C ARG A 93 -0.68 3.85 1.87
N TYR A 94 -0.19 3.96 3.11
CA TYR A 94 -0.64 4.98 4.06
C TYR A 94 -0.40 6.40 3.53
N ARG A 95 0.82 6.71 3.08
CA ARG A 95 1.18 8.03 2.55
C ARG A 95 0.36 8.40 1.32
N TRP A 96 0.16 7.45 0.40
CA TRP A 96 -0.62 7.69 -0.80
C TRP A 96 -2.09 7.93 -0.49
N LEU A 97 -2.73 7.08 0.33
CA LEU A 97 -4.13 7.26 0.73
C LEU A 97 -4.34 8.53 1.57
N LYS A 98 -3.40 8.86 2.45
CA LYS A 98 -3.44 10.11 3.23
C LYS A 98 -3.45 11.33 2.32
N ALA A 99 -2.62 11.35 1.28
CA ALA A 99 -2.58 12.44 0.32
C ALA A 99 -3.83 12.49 -0.56
N ALA A 100 -4.32 11.34 -1.03
CA ALA A 100 -5.48 11.25 -1.91
C ALA A 100 -6.81 11.59 -1.21
N LEU A 101 -6.92 11.29 0.08
CA LEU A 101 -8.16 11.43 0.86
C LEU A 101 -8.13 12.56 1.90
N ASP A 102 -7.00 13.28 1.99
CA ASP A 102 -6.76 14.36 2.95
C ASP A 102 -7.11 13.95 4.40
N PHE A 103 -6.36 12.98 4.94
CA PHE A 103 -6.65 12.47 6.28
C PHE A 103 -6.56 13.56 7.35
N ASP A 104 -7.58 13.61 8.20
CA ASP A 104 -7.59 14.39 9.43
C ASP A 104 -6.81 13.64 10.51
N ASP A 105 -5.62 14.15 10.84
CA ASP A 105 -4.71 13.56 11.83
C ASP A 105 -5.28 13.55 13.26
N GLN A 106 -6.35 14.30 13.56
CA GLN A 106 -7.05 14.19 14.84
C GLN A 106 -7.96 12.96 14.89
N ARG A 107 -8.49 12.54 13.74
CA ARG A 107 -9.42 11.41 13.62
C ARG A 107 -8.74 10.11 13.21
N LEU A 108 -7.63 10.20 12.48
CA LEU A 108 -6.76 9.09 12.12
C LEU A 108 -5.30 9.46 12.41
N PRO A 109 -4.85 9.40 13.68
CA PRO A 109 -3.52 9.83 14.03
C PRO A 109 -2.42 9.01 13.34
N PRO A 110 -1.37 9.68 12.82
CA PRO A 110 -0.23 9.01 12.23
C PRO A 110 0.54 8.23 13.30
N GLN A 111 0.87 6.99 13.00
CA GLN A 111 1.78 6.18 13.82
C GLN A 111 3.24 6.61 13.57
N PRO A 112 4.10 6.64 14.61
CA PRO A 112 5.47 7.14 14.48
C PRO A 112 6.37 6.26 13.60
N CYS A 113 6.03 4.98 13.42
CA CYS A 113 6.71 4.02 12.54
C CYS A 113 8.26 4.04 12.67
N GLU A 114 8.77 3.95 13.90
CA GLU A 114 10.19 4.16 14.21
C GLU A 114 11.13 3.25 13.43
N ARG A 115 10.74 1.99 13.20
CA ARG A 115 11.54 1.04 12.40
C ARG A 115 11.76 1.53 10.98
N PHE A 116 10.71 2.04 10.33
CA PHE A 116 10.83 2.66 9.02
C PHE A 116 11.72 3.90 9.08
N ARG A 117 11.53 4.77 10.08
CA ARG A 117 12.32 6.00 10.23
C ARG A 117 13.82 5.71 10.40
N HIS A 118 14.16 4.72 11.23
CA HIS A 118 15.53 4.29 11.45
C HIS A 118 16.14 3.74 10.14
N TRP A 119 15.48 2.77 9.50
CA TRP A 119 15.95 2.21 8.24
C TRP A 119 16.11 3.27 7.14
N PHE A 120 15.13 4.17 7.00
CA PHE A 120 15.17 5.23 5.99
C PHE A 120 16.29 6.24 6.26
N HIS A 121 16.56 6.54 7.53
CA HIS A 121 17.67 7.40 7.93
C HIS A 121 19.03 6.73 7.69
N GLU A 122 19.16 5.44 8.00
CA GLU A 122 20.38 4.66 7.73
C GLU A 122 20.73 4.56 6.25
N LEU A 123 19.73 4.61 5.36
CA LEU A 123 19.94 4.64 3.92
C LEU A 123 20.87 5.80 3.49
N ASN A 124 20.83 6.93 4.23
CA ASN A 124 21.65 8.13 4.02
C ASN A 124 21.89 8.48 2.53
N ALA A 125 20.83 8.39 1.72
CA ALA A 125 20.96 8.47 0.27
C ALA A 125 21.19 9.92 -0.18
N GLU A 126 22.43 10.24 -0.55
CA GLU A 126 22.80 11.55 -1.09
C GLU A 126 22.40 11.71 -2.57
N SER A 127 22.28 10.62 -3.32
CA SER A 127 21.89 10.63 -4.73
C SER A 127 21.24 9.31 -5.15
N VAL A 128 20.42 9.36 -6.20
CA VAL A 128 19.86 8.19 -6.88
C VAL A 128 20.43 8.16 -8.29
N THR A 129 21.15 7.09 -8.63
CA THR A 129 21.67 6.87 -9.99
C THR A 129 20.85 5.77 -10.66
N LEU A 130 20.20 6.09 -11.78
CA LEU A 130 19.47 5.12 -12.61
C LEU A 130 20.41 4.54 -13.67
N VAL A 131 20.90 3.31 -13.44
CA VAL A 131 21.74 2.60 -14.40
C VAL A 131 20.88 1.65 -15.23
N PHE A 132 20.72 1.96 -16.52
CA PHE A 132 20.11 1.04 -17.47
C PHE A 132 21.17 0.08 -18.02
N ALA A 133 21.17 -1.16 -17.51
CA ALA A 133 21.98 -2.22 -18.11
C ALA A 133 21.29 -2.71 -19.39
N SER A 134 21.75 -2.26 -20.56
CA SER A 134 21.38 -2.86 -21.83
C SER A 134 22.10 -4.21 -21.97
N ALA A 135 21.49 -5.28 -21.47
CA ALA A 135 21.96 -6.63 -21.76
C ALA A 135 21.70 -6.91 -23.25
N TYR A 136 22.71 -6.71 -24.10
CA TYR A 136 22.72 -7.30 -25.43
C TYR A 136 22.81 -8.83 -25.26
N LEU A 137 21.67 -9.52 -25.33
CA LEU A 137 21.55 -10.98 -25.19
C LEU A 137 22.21 -11.80 -26.32
N ASN A 138 23.05 -11.20 -27.16
CA ASN A 138 23.60 -11.80 -28.38
C ASN A 138 25.13 -11.85 -28.45
N ASN A 139 25.86 -11.83 -27.32
CA ASN A 139 27.30 -12.10 -27.38
C ASN A 139 27.80 -12.91 -26.17
N PRO A 140 27.89 -14.24 -26.27
CA PRO A 140 28.72 -14.99 -25.33
C PRO A 140 30.18 -14.59 -25.57
N ALA A 141 30.81 -13.95 -24.58
CA ALA A 141 32.26 -13.75 -24.62
C ALA A 141 32.96 -15.13 -24.54
N SER A 142 33.88 -15.35 -25.48
CA SER A 142 34.63 -16.59 -25.71
C SER A 142 35.53 -17.02 -24.57
#